data_AF-A0A8S3YT40-F1
#
_entry.id   AF-A0A8S3YT40-F1
#
_cell.length_a   1.000
_cell.length_b   1.000
_cell.length_c   1.000
_cell.angle_alpha   90.00
_cell.angle_beta   90.00
_cell.angle_gamma   90.00
#
_symmetry.space_group_name_H-M   'P 1'
#
loop_
_entity.id
_entity.type
_entity.pdbx_description
1 polymer ?
#
loop_
_entity_poly.entity_id
_entity_poly.type
_entity_poly.pdbx_seq_one_letter_code
_entity_poly.pdbx_strand_id
1 'polypeptide(L)'
;MFYLIGLGLGDAKDITVKGLEVVKNAQRVYLEAYTSVLTGGKEALESFYGRDVILADRDSVEQSADELMAQADTVDVAFLVVGDPLGATTHTDLILRAVEKQIPYKVIHNASIMNAIGCCGLQLYNYGETVSIVFWTEDWQPESFYDKIISNRERGMHTLCLL
;
A
#
# COMPACT_ATOMS: atom_id res chain seq x y z
N MET A 1 17.17 -7.19 -6.54
CA MET A 1 16.70 -6.04 -5.73
C MET A 1 15.23 -6.23 -5.38
N PHE A 2 14.80 -5.87 -4.16
CA PHE A 2 13.39 -5.88 -3.76
C PHE A 2 12.73 -4.50 -4.00
N TYR A 3 11.66 -4.43 -4.78
CA TYR A 3 10.97 -3.18 -5.09
C TYR A 3 9.58 -3.15 -4.46
N LEU A 4 9.28 -2.12 -3.67
CA LEU A 4 7.92 -1.83 -3.24
C LEU A 4 7.34 -0.76 -4.17
N ILE A 5 6.25 -1.07 -4.87
CA ILE A 5 5.75 -0.24 -5.97
C ILE A 5 4.27 0.10 -5.73
N GLY A 6 3.97 1.39 -5.67
CA GLY A 6 2.59 1.88 -5.59
C GLY A 6 1.89 1.79 -6.94
N LEU A 7 0.68 1.27 -6.96
CA LEU A 7 -0.18 1.18 -8.15
C LEU A 7 -1.04 2.41 -8.38
N GLY A 8 -1.17 3.30 -7.38
CA GLY A 8 -2.13 4.40 -7.44
C GLY A 8 -3.55 3.94 -7.09
N LEU A 9 -4.56 4.74 -7.41
CA LEU A 9 -5.90 4.62 -6.79
C LEU A 9 -7.01 4.12 -7.73
N GLY A 10 -6.79 4.19 -9.04
CA GLY A 10 -7.77 3.86 -10.07
C GLY A 10 -7.50 2.49 -10.68
N ASP A 11 -6.94 2.49 -11.89
CA ASP A 11 -6.72 1.30 -12.71
C ASP A 11 -5.22 0.99 -12.92
N ALA A 12 -4.94 -0.04 -13.72
CA ALA A 12 -3.58 -0.48 -14.03
C ALA A 12 -2.66 0.60 -14.63
N LYS A 13 -3.19 1.74 -15.09
CA LYS A 13 -2.43 2.85 -15.69
C LYS A 13 -2.04 3.93 -14.70
N ASP A 14 -2.58 3.90 -13.48
CA ASP A 14 -2.19 4.85 -12.43
C ASP A 14 -0.78 4.57 -11.88
N ILE A 15 -0.22 3.40 -12.19
CA ILE A 15 1.20 3.12 -11.92
C ILE A 15 2.09 4.17 -12.57
N THR A 16 3.10 4.64 -11.84
CA THR A 16 4.10 5.53 -12.44
C THR A 16 4.87 4.81 -13.54
N VAL A 17 5.39 5.57 -14.52
CA VAL A 17 6.26 5.02 -15.59
C VAL A 17 7.43 4.22 -14.98
N LYS A 18 8.03 4.75 -13.91
CA LYS A 18 9.12 4.09 -13.17
C LYS A 18 8.68 2.75 -12.58
N GLY A 19 7.48 2.68 -12.01
CA GLY A 19 6.92 1.43 -11.49
C GLY A 19 6.71 0.42 -12.60
N LEU A 20 6.09 0.83 -13.71
CA LEU A 20 5.81 -0.03 -14.87
C LEU A 20 7.09 -0.62 -15.48
N GLU A 21 8.15 0.18 -15.62
CA GLU A 21 9.44 -0.27 -16.11
C GLU A 21 10.05 -1.36 -15.22
N VAL A 22 9.97 -1.22 -13.90
CA VAL A 22 10.45 -2.25 -12.98
C VAL A 22 9.61 -3.51 -13.08
N VAL A 23 8.27 -3.39 -13.11
CA VAL A 23 7.37 -4.55 -13.21
C VAL A 23 7.67 -5.39 -14.45
N LYS A 24 7.91 -4.74 -15.59
CA LYS A 24 8.21 -5.44 -16.86
C LYS A 24 9.52 -6.21 -16.84
N ASN A 25 10.49 -5.77 -16.04
CA ASN A 25 11.83 -6.36 -15.99
C ASN A 25 12.05 -7.26 -14.76
N ALA A 26 11.22 -7.14 -13.72
CA ALA A 26 11.31 -7.96 -12.52
C ALA A 26 11.06 -9.43 -12.85
N GLN A 27 11.86 -10.31 -12.24
CA GLN A 27 11.70 -11.76 -12.43
C GLN A 27 10.40 -12.26 -11.81
N ARG A 28 10.03 -11.72 -10.64
CA ARG A 28 8.78 -12.03 -9.94
C ARG A 28 8.03 -10.75 -9.61
N VAL A 29 6.72 -10.81 -9.75
CA VAL A 29 5.81 -9.71 -9.45
C VAL A 29 4.74 -10.24 -8.50
N TYR A 30 4.72 -9.72 -7.29
CA TYR A 30 3.73 -10.02 -6.27
C TYR A 30 2.72 -8.87 -6.18
N LEU A 31 1.45 -9.18 -5.95
CA LEU A 31 0.39 -8.21 -5.69
C LEU A 31 -0.23 -8.51 -4.33
N GLU A 32 -0.15 -7.52 -3.46
CA GLU A 32 -0.92 -7.52 -2.22
C GLU A 32 -2.41 -7.25 -2.53
N ALA A 33 -3.29 -8.19 -2.16
CA ALA A 33 -4.70 -8.12 -2.52
C ALA A 33 -5.66 -7.88 -1.33
N TYR A 34 -5.16 -7.47 -0.15
CA TYR A 34 -5.97 -7.38 1.07
C TYR A 34 -6.03 -6.00 1.74
N THR A 35 -5.22 -5.02 1.32
CA THR A 35 -5.22 -3.67 1.91
C THR A 35 -6.18 -2.71 1.24
N SER A 36 -6.39 -2.84 -0.07
CA SER A 36 -7.34 -2.00 -0.79
C SER A 36 -7.82 -2.68 -2.07
N VAL A 37 -8.96 -2.22 -2.58
CA VAL A 37 -9.59 -2.78 -3.76
C VAL A 37 -9.00 -2.16 -5.01
N LEU A 38 -8.39 -2.97 -5.86
CA LEU A 38 -7.94 -2.55 -7.18
C LEU A 38 -9.08 -2.68 -8.20
N THR A 39 -9.34 -1.61 -8.96
CA THR A 39 -10.33 -1.64 -10.03
C THR A 39 -9.86 -2.53 -11.18
N GLY A 40 -10.64 -3.57 -11.53
CA GLY A 40 -10.33 -4.49 -12.63
C GLY A 40 -9.54 -5.74 -12.22
N GLY A 41 -9.08 -5.83 -10.98
CA GLY A 41 -8.45 -7.03 -10.44
C GLY A 41 -7.08 -7.37 -11.05
N LYS A 42 -6.62 -8.59 -10.76
CA LYS A 42 -5.29 -9.09 -11.15
C LYS A 42 -5.17 -9.21 -12.68
N GLU A 43 -6.21 -9.69 -13.34
CA GLU A 43 -6.21 -10.00 -14.78
C GLU A 43 -5.99 -8.75 -15.62
N ALA A 44 -6.54 -7.61 -15.19
CA ALA A 44 -6.32 -6.32 -15.84
C ALA A 44 -4.85 -5.88 -15.74
N LEU A 45 -4.20 -6.10 -14.58
CA LEU A 45 -2.77 -5.82 -14.42
C LEU A 45 -1.91 -6.71 -15.30
N GLU A 46 -2.16 -8.02 -15.29
CA GLU A 46 -1.39 -8.98 -16.10
C GLU A 46 -1.48 -8.64 -17.59
N SER A 47 -2.69 -8.35 -18.07
CA SER A 47 -2.93 -7.94 -19.46
C SER A 47 -2.21 -6.64 -19.82
N PHE A 48 -2.24 -5.63 -18.94
CA PHE A 48 -1.64 -4.32 -19.22
C PHE A 48 -0.11 -4.34 -19.08
N TYR A 49 0.42 -5.06 -18.10
CA TYR A 49 1.85 -5.14 -17.82
C TYR A 49 2.58 -6.15 -18.71
N GLY A 50 1.87 -7.15 -19.23
CA GLY A 50 2.46 -8.25 -20.00
C GLY A 50 3.33 -9.17 -19.14
N ARG A 51 2.94 -9.36 -17.88
CA ARG A 51 3.66 -10.14 -16.86
C ARG A 51 2.65 -10.89 -16.00
N ASP A 52 3.02 -12.09 -15.58
CA ASP A 52 2.25 -12.84 -14.59
C ASP A 52 2.40 -12.18 -13.21
N VAL A 53 1.31 -12.14 -12.45
CA VAL A 53 1.23 -11.53 -11.12
C VAL A 53 0.87 -12.60 -10.08
N ILE A 54 1.66 -12.72 -9.03
CA ILE A 54 1.45 -13.67 -7.95
C ILE A 54 0.69 -12.96 -6.82
N LEU A 55 -0.46 -13.48 -6.40
CA LEU A 55 -1.19 -12.90 -5.27
C LEU A 55 -0.48 -13.20 -3.96
N ALA A 56 -0.30 -12.19 -3.13
CA ALA A 56 0.20 -12.28 -1.77
C ALA A 56 -0.96 -11.93 -0.82
N ASP A 57 -1.36 -12.90 -0.01
CA ASP A 57 -2.34 -12.73 1.05
C ASP A 57 -1.68 -12.18 2.33
N ARG A 58 -2.49 -11.85 3.33
CA ARG A 58 -1.99 -11.26 4.59
C ARG A 58 -0.98 -12.16 5.28
N ASP A 59 -1.26 -13.46 5.36
CA ASP A 59 -0.37 -14.39 6.04
C ASP A 59 0.98 -14.49 5.32
N SER A 60 0.99 -14.49 3.98
CA SER A 60 2.23 -14.48 3.20
C SER A 60 3.06 -13.22 3.40
N VAL A 61 2.41 -12.05 3.57
CA VAL A 61 3.10 -10.77 3.74
C VAL A 61 3.56 -10.57 5.19
N GLU A 62 2.75 -10.92 6.17
CA GLU A 62 3.03 -10.67 7.58
C GLU A 62 3.83 -11.82 8.23
N GLN A 63 3.57 -13.07 7.87
CA GLN A 63 4.19 -14.24 8.48
C GLN A 63 5.29 -14.86 7.62
N SER A 64 5.12 -14.88 6.29
CA SER A 64 6.06 -15.53 5.35
C SER A 64 6.81 -14.56 4.43
N ALA A 65 7.06 -13.32 4.89
CA ALA A 65 7.75 -12.28 4.10
C ALA A 65 9.12 -12.73 3.54
N ASP A 66 9.76 -13.68 4.21
CA ASP A 66 11.03 -14.27 3.80
C ASP A 66 10.93 -14.95 2.42
N GLU A 67 9.79 -15.58 2.13
CA GLU A 67 9.54 -16.23 0.85
C GLU A 67 9.31 -15.22 -0.27
N LEU A 68 8.64 -14.09 0.04
CA LEU A 68 8.45 -12.99 -0.90
C LEU A 68 9.78 -12.37 -1.34
N MET A 69 10.73 -12.26 -0.40
CA MET A 69 12.06 -11.69 -0.64
C MET A 69 13.12 -12.73 -0.99
N ALA A 70 12.77 -14.02 -1.08
CA ALA A 70 13.72 -15.08 -1.40
C ALA A 70 14.47 -14.74 -2.69
N GLN A 71 15.79 -14.81 -2.71
CA GLN A 71 16.65 -14.47 -3.87
C GLN A 71 16.60 -12.99 -4.32
N ALA A 72 15.96 -12.08 -3.59
CA ALA A 72 15.90 -10.67 -3.99
C ALA A 72 17.26 -9.94 -3.91
N ASP A 73 18.31 -10.61 -3.40
CA ASP A 73 19.72 -10.22 -3.47
C ASP A 73 20.35 -10.47 -4.85
N THR A 74 19.85 -11.46 -5.58
CA THR A 74 20.37 -11.87 -6.90
C THR A 74 19.47 -11.43 -8.06
N VAL A 75 18.17 -11.33 -7.82
CA VAL A 75 17.18 -11.05 -8.87
C VAL A 75 16.22 -9.95 -8.46
N ASP A 76 15.57 -9.35 -9.45
CA ASP A 76 14.60 -8.29 -9.21
C ASP A 76 13.23 -8.86 -8.89
N VAL A 77 12.69 -8.44 -7.74
CA VAL A 77 11.39 -8.84 -7.22
C VAL A 77 10.57 -7.59 -6.98
N ALA A 78 9.41 -7.50 -7.63
CA ALA A 78 8.47 -6.40 -7.46
C ALA A 78 7.33 -6.82 -6.52
N PHE A 79 6.99 -5.97 -5.57
CA PHE A 79 5.88 -6.11 -4.65
C PHE A 79 4.94 -4.91 -4.86
N LEU A 80 3.76 -5.18 -5.40
CA LEU A 80 2.77 -4.19 -5.81
C LEU A 80 1.77 -3.94 -4.68
N VAL A 81 1.57 -2.66 -4.37
CA VAL A 81 0.66 -2.18 -3.32
C VAL A 81 -0.32 -1.18 -3.93
N VAL A 82 -1.61 -1.31 -3.63
CA VAL A 82 -2.62 -0.34 -4.07
C VAL A 82 -2.38 1.01 -3.37
N GLY A 83 -2.47 2.11 -4.12
CA GLY A 83 -2.12 3.44 -3.63
C GLY A 83 -0.60 3.65 -3.59
N ASP A 84 -0.12 4.17 -2.46
CA ASP A 84 1.31 4.35 -2.17
C ASP A 84 1.77 3.31 -1.14
N PRO A 85 2.95 2.67 -1.31
CA PRO A 85 3.38 1.58 -0.45
C PRO A 85 3.48 1.95 1.02
N LEU A 86 3.70 3.23 1.36
CA LEU A 86 3.90 3.70 2.74
C LEU A 86 2.84 4.72 3.19
N GLY A 87 1.78 4.94 2.40
CA GLY A 87 0.80 5.98 2.67
C GLY A 87 -0.11 5.67 3.87
N ALA A 88 -0.56 4.43 4.04
CA ALA A 88 -1.48 4.02 5.11
C ALA A 88 -1.43 2.50 5.37
N THR A 89 -0.23 1.92 5.36
CA THR A 89 -0.05 0.47 5.45
C THR A 89 1.12 0.11 6.37
N THR A 90 1.25 -1.17 6.71
CA THR A 90 2.31 -1.71 7.58
C THR A 90 3.56 -2.15 6.80
N HIS A 91 3.65 -1.90 5.49
CA HIS A 91 4.76 -2.37 4.63
C HIS A 91 6.14 -1.82 4.98
N THR A 92 6.23 -0.87 5.91
CA THR A 92 7.52 -0.51 6.52
C THR A 92 8.19 -1.73 7.16
N ASP A 93 7.41 -2.70 7.68
CA ASP A 93 7.94 -3.95 8.21
C ASP A 93 8.73 -4.76 7.15
N LEU A 94 8.25 -4.82 5.90
CA LEU A 94 9.00 -5.48 4.81
C LEU A 94 10.34 -4.80 4.55
N ILE A 95 10.40 -3.47 4.67
CA ILE A 95 11.64 -2.71 4.53
C ILE A 95 12.61 -3.06 5.67
N LEU A 96 12.13 -3.13 6.92
CA LEU A 96 12.96 -3.50 8.06
C LEU A 96 13.55 -4.90 7.90
N ARG A 97 12.74 -5.88 7.49
CA ARG A 97 13.20 -7.25 7.19
C ARG A 97 14.23 -7.29 6.07
N ALA A 98 14.03 -6.51 5.00
CA ALA A 98 15.01 -6.41 3.92
C ALA A 98 16.36 -5.87 4.42
N VAL A 99 16.33 -4.84 5.28
CA VAL A 99 17.54 -4.28 5.91
C VAL A 99 18.25 -5.31 6.79
N GLU A 100 17.52 -6.01 7.66
CA GLU A 100 18.09 -7.05 8.54
C GLU A 100 18.76 -8.18 7.76
N LYS A 101 18.18 -8.56 6.62
CA LYS A 101 18.72 -9.60 5.71
C LYS A 101 19.72 -9.06 4.70
N GLN A 102 20.07 -7.78 4.75
CA GLN A 102 20.98 -7.12 3.81
C GLN A 102 20.52 -7.24 2.34
N ILE A 103 19.21 -7.36 2.12
CA ILE A 103 18.60 -7.37 0.79
C ILE A 103 18.46 -5.92 0.33
N PRO A 104 19.02 -5.54 -0.83
CA PRO A 104 18.87 -4.20 -1.34
C PRO A 104 17.40 -3.99 -1.74
N TYR A 105 16.82 -2.87 -1.31
CA TYR A 105 15.44 -2.53 -1.60
C TYR A 105 15.29 -1.12 -2.20
N LYS A 106 14.16 -0.88 -2.87
CA LYS A 106 13.79 0.43 -3.40
C LYS A 106 12.28 0.65 -3.34
N VAL A 107 11.87 1.80 -2.83
CA VAL A 107 10.46 2.22 -2.84
C VAL A 107 10.18 3.09 -4.07
N ILE A 108 9.10 2.77 -4.79
CA ILE A 108 8.55 3.55 -5.89
C ILE A 108 7.18 4.04 -5.46
N HIS A 109 7.15 5.33 -5.11
CA HIS A 109 5.96 6.02 -4.63
C HIS A 109 4.89 6.22 -5.70
N ASN A 110 3.66 6.46 -5.26
CA ASN A 110 2.53 6.81 -6.11
C ASN A 110 1.50 7.71 -5.38
N ALA A 111 0.37 8.01 -6.04
CA ALA A 111 -0.78 8.65 -5.41
C ALA A 111 -1.32 7.81 -4.25
N SER A 112 -1.78 8.47 -3.20
CA SER A 112 -2.33 7.84 -2.00
C SER A 112 -3.65 8.48 -1.64
N ILE A 113 -4.56 7.74 -1.01
CA ILE A 113 -5.80 8.36 -0.51
C ILE A 113 -5.50 9.50 0.47
N MET A 114 -4.36 9.42 1.18
CA MET A 114 -3.87 10.46 2.09
C MET A 114 -3.66 11.82 1.43
N ASN A 115 -3.34 11.86 0.12
CA ASN A 115 -3.18 13.11 -0.62
C ASN A 115 -4.33 13.37 -1.61
N ALA A 116 -4.96 12.33 -2.15
CA ALA A 116 -6.06 12.45 -3.10
C ALA A 116 -7.32 13.09 -2.51
N ILE A 117 -7.51 13.03 -1.19
CA ILE A 117 -8.60 13.71 -0.46
C ILE A 117 -8.65 15.23 -0.67
N GLY A 118 -7.60 15.84 -1.23
CA GLY A 118 -7.65 17.23 -1.70
C GLY A 118 -8.76 17.48 -2.73
N CYS A 119 -9.26 16.44 -3.40
CA CYS A 119 -10.43 16.52 -4.27
C CYS A 119 -11.71 17.00 -3.56
N CYS A 120 -11.78 16.90 -2.23
CA CYS A 120 -12.87 17.45 -1.41
C CYS A 120 -12.84 19.00 -1.32
N GLY A 121 -11.80 19.66 -1.84
CA GLY A 121 -11.62 21.11 -1.75
C GLY A 121 -11.15 21.61 -0.38
N LEU A 122 -10.85 20.68 0.54
CA LEU A 122 -10.28 20.98 1.85
C LEU A 122 -8.76 21.08 1.75
N GLN A 123 -8.18 22.04 2.47
CA GLN A 123 -6.73 22.25 2.47
C GLN A 123 -6.04 21.09 3.19
N LEU A 124 -5.13 20.40 2.50
CA LEU A 124 -4.43 19.23 3.06
C LEU A 124 -3.66 19.56 4.35
N TYR A 125 -3.10 20.77 4.46
CA TYR A 125 -2.43 21.24 5.68
C TYR A 125 -3.35 21.37 6.91
N ASN A 126 -4.67 21.36 6.72
CA ASN A 126 -5.64 21.44 7.81
C ASN A 126 -6.17 20.06 8.24
N TYR A 127 -5.59 18.96 7.75
CA TYR A 127 -5.90 17.62 8.24
C TYR A 127 -5.04 17.28 9.46
N GLY A 128 -5.69 16.78 10.51
CA GLY A 128 -5.07 16.32 11.74
C GLY A 128 -4.71 14.84 11.70
N GLU A 129 -4.80 14.17 12.85
CA GLU A 129 -4.53 12.74 12.95
C GLU A 129 -5.57 11.93 12.14
N THR A 130 -5.10 11.13 11.17
CA THR A 130 -5.93 10.17 10.43
C THR A 130 -6.36 9.02 11.34
N VAL A 131 -7.59 8.53 11.16
CA VAL A 131 -8.15 7.42 11.95
C VAL A 131 -8.62 6.29 11.03
N SER A 132 -8.73 5.08 11.59
CA SER A 132 -9.36 3.94 10.92
C SER A 132 -10.62 3.54 11.69
N ILE A 133 -11.75 3.46 10.97
CA ILE A 133 -13.02 2.97 11.48
C ILE A 133 -13.17 1.53 11.02
N VAL A 134 -13.03 0.60 11.95
CA VAL A 134 -13.07 -0.84 11.67
C VAL A 134 -14.47 -1.39 11.85
N PHE A 135 -14.78 -2.51 11.19
CA PHE A 135 -16.02 -3.23 11.42
C PHE A 135 -16.11 -3.71 12.87
N TRP A 136 -17.26 -3.50 13.46
CA TRP A 136 -17.62 -4.09 14.74
C TRP A 136 -17.98 -5.56 14.58
N THR A 137 -17.66 -6.35 15.59
CA THR A 137 -18.22 -7.68 15.82
C THR A 137 -19.07 -7.66 17.10
N GLU A 138 -19.77 -8.74 17.40
CA GLU A 138 -20.61 -8.82 18.61
C GLU A 138 -19.80 -8.55 19.90
N ASP A 139 -18.57 -9.07 19.96
CA ASP A 139 -17.71 -8.98 21.15
C ASP A 139 -16.62 -7.91 21.06
N TRP A 140 -16.50 -7.21 19.93
CA TRP A 140 -15.41 -6.24 19.71
C TRP A 140 -15.91 -5.00 18.96
N GLN A 141 -16.06 -3.91 19.72
CA GLN A 141 -16.61 -2.63 19.24
C GLN A 141 -15.65 -1.49 19.60
N PRO A 142 -14.46 -1.43 18.96
CA PRO A 142 -13.50 -0.38 19.25
C PRO A 142 -14.05 0.98 18.80
N GLU A 143 -13.82 2.00 19.62
CA GLU A 143 -14.22 3.38 19.37
C GLU A 143 -13.06 4.38 19.52
N SER A 144 -11.82 3.91 19.56
CA SER A 144 -10.62 4.75 19.75
C SER A 144 -10.44 5.83 18.68
N PHE A 145 -11.08 5.69 17.51
CA PHE A 145 -11.13 6.72 16.48
C PHE A 145 -11.93 7.96 16.92
N TYR A 146 -12.89 7.81 17.84
CA TYR A 146 -13.80 8.87 18.25
C TYR A 146 -13.09 10.00 19.00
N ASP A 147 -12.26 9.65 19.99
CA ASP A 147 -11.49 10.63 20.77
C ASP A 147 -10.51 11.41 19.89
N LYS A 148 -9.93 10.76 18.87
CA LYS A 148 -9.04 11.39 17.89
C LYS A 148 -9.79 12.37 17.00
N ILE A 149 -11.01 12.02 16.56
CA ILE A 149 -11.88 12.93 15.79
C ILE A 149 -12.24 14.16 16.64
N ILE A 150 -12.61 13.98 17.91
CA ILE A 150 -12.88 15.10 18.83
C ILE A 150 -11.65 15.99 18.94
N SER A 151 -10.48 15.39 19.20
CA SER A 151 -9.23 16.14 19.37
C SER A 151 -8.87 16.98 18.13
N ASN A 152 -9.02 16.43 16.91
CA ASN A 152 -8.80 17.20 15.69
C ASN A 152 -9.79 18.36 15.57
N ARG A 153 -11.08 18.12 15.87
CA ARG A 153 -12.14 19.13 15.80
C ARG A 153 -11.90 20.28 16.78
N GLU A 154 -11.49 19.99 18.01
CA GLU A 154 -11.13 21.01 19.02
C GLU A 154 -9.98 21.91 18.56
N ARG A 155 -9.06 21.36 17.76
CA ARG A 155 -7.93 22.08 17.14
C ARG A 155 -8.29 22.77 15.81
N GLY A 156 -9.54 22.70 15.36
CA GLY A 156 -9.98 23.27 14.08
C GLY A 156 -9.48 22.51 12.84
N MET A 157 -9.11 21.23 12.99
CA MET A 157 -8.60 20.40 11.91
C MET A 157 -9.65 19.43 11.36
N HIS A 158 -9.48 19.06 10.10
CA HIS A 158 -10.22 17.98 9.45
C HIS A 158 -9.67 16.62 9.87
N THR A 159 -10.51 15.58 9.79
CA THR A 159 -10.10 14.20 10.05
C THR A 159 -10.36 13.36 8.80
N LEU A 160 -9.34 12.67 8.31
CA LEU A 160 -9.51 11.60 7.34
C LEU A 160 -9.86 10.31 8.11
N CYS A 161 -11.02 9.73 7.81
CA CYS A 161 -11.46 8.46 8.35
C CYS A 161 -11.30 7.38 7.27
N LEU A 162 -10.31 6.51 7.43
CA LEU A 162 -10.16 5.29 6.64
C LEU A 162 -11.19 4.26 7.09
N LEU A 163 -11.64 3.42 6.17
CA LEU A 163 -12.65 2.38 6.38
C LEU A 163 -12.06 1.01 6.08
#